data_AF-A7H9G1-F1
#
_entry.id   AF-A7H9G1-F1
#
_cell.length_a   1.000
_cell.length_b   1.000
_cell.length_c   1.000
_cell.angle_alpha   90.00
_cell.angle_beta   90.00
_cell.angle_gamma   90.00
#
_symmetry.space_group_name_H-M   'P 1'
#
loop_
_entity.id
_entity.type
_entity.pdbx_description
1 polymer ?
#
loop_
_entity_poly.entity_id
_entity_poly.type
_entity_poly.pdbx_seq_one_letter_code
_entity_poly.pdbx_strand_id
1 'polypeptide(L)'
;MVRVERSPGALTLVSRLARPRALGVLAVALLAGAAALRGAAPRAALALLAAALLLLVLGGRPVRATFARGRVRIRPAVPLARGGDRALAEFVAVRQETIGEARARRAERLASGYSARSGGAAAPSWLVPRPAPGTNDHLRRLVLVAREGEPVAVTAWVAPEDDLEPLRGELASLLRQGG
;
A
#
# COMPACT_ATOMS: atom_id res chain seq x y z
N MET A 1 -0.84 3.79 -12.55
CA MET A 1 -2.05 4.57 -12.84
C MET A 1 -2.79 4.98 -11.57
N VAL A 2 -2.78 6.29 -11.30
CA VAL A 2 -3.59 6.97 -10.27
C VAL A 2 -4.68 7.78 -10.97
N ARG A 3 -5.92 7.69 -10.50
CA ARG A 3 -7.06 8.47 -10.95
C ARG A 3 -7.43 9.49 -9.88
N VAL A 4 -7.66 10.73 -10.31
CA VAL A 4 -8.07 11.84 -9.45
C VAL A 4 -9.50 12.22 -9.81
N GLU A 5 -10.37 12.24 -8.81
CA GLU A 5 -11.75 12.69 -8.95
C GLU A 5 -11.94 13.93 -8.08
N ARG A 6 -12.33 15.05 -8.70
CA ARG A 6 -12.57 16.33 -8.03
C ARG A 6 -14.06 16.60 -7.98
N SER A 7 -14.54 16.97 -6.81
CA SER A 7 -15.92 17.38 -6.56
C SER A 7 -15.92 18.59 -5.61
N PRO A 8 -16.96 19.44 -5.61
CA PRO A 8 -17.03 20.58 -4.71
C PRO A 8 -16.81 20.15 -3.25
N GLY A 9 -15.75 20.68 -2.62
CA GLY A 9 -15.39 20.35 -1.23
C GLY A 9 -14.82 18.95 -0.99
N ALA A 10 -14.51 18.18 -2.03
CA ALA A 10 -13.92 16.85 -1.88
C ALA A 10 -12.95 16.47 -3.01
N LEU A 11 -11.78 15.94 -2.63
CA LEU A 11 -10.80 15.31 -3.52
C LEU A 11 -10.76 13.80 -3.25
N THR A 12 -10.88 12.98 -4.29
CA THR A 12 -10.74 11.53 -4.19
C THR A 12 -9.59 11.03 -5.05
N LEU A 13 -8.67 10.31 -4.43
CA LEU A 13 -7.59 9.59 -5.09
C LEU A 13 -7.95 8.11 -5.16
N VAL A 14 -7.92 7.55 -6.36
CA VAL A 14 -8.11 6.12 -6.61
C VAL A 14 -6.87 5.60 -7.31
N SER A 15 -6.16 4.67 -6.68
CA SER A 15 -4.92 4.12 -7.24
C SER A 15 -4.95 2.60 -7.18
N ARG A 16 -4.33 1.95 -8.16
CA ARG A 16 -4.15 0.50 -8.20
C ARG A 16 -2.66 0.18 -8.13
N LEU A 17 -2.34 -0.99 -7.60
CA LEU A 17 -0.96 -1.49 -7.59
C LEU A 17 -0.40 -1.52 -9.01
N ALA A 18 0.90 -1.23 -9.16
CA ALA A 18 1.60 -1.08 -10.44
C ALA A 18 1.47 -2.28 -11.40
N ARG A 19 1.22 -3.50 -10.91
CA ARG A 19 1.20 -4.72 -11.74
C ARG A 19 -0.12 -5.51 -11.65
N PRO A 20 -1.27 -4.92 -12.02
CA PRO A 20 -2.52 -5.69 -12.07
C PRO A 20 -2.50 -6.71 -13.22
N ARG A 21 -1.73 -6.44 -14.29
CA ARG A 21 -1.60 -7.33 -15.45
C ARG A 21 -0.85 -8.63 -15.14
N ALA A 22 0.24 -8.58 -14.38
CA ALA A 22 1.00 -9.78 -14.00
C ALA A 22 0.16 -10.72 -13.11
N LEU A 23 -0.65 -10.15 -12.21
CA LEU A 23 -1.60 -10.91 -11.39
C LEU A 23 -2.72 -11.51 -12.24
N GLY A 24 -3.20 -10.78 -13.25
CA GLY A 24 -4.17 -11.29 -14.22
C GLY A 24 -3.61 -12.46 -15.03
N VAL A 25 -2.40 -12.34 -15.58
CA VAL A 25 -1.72 -13.42 -16.31
C VAL A 25 -1.51 -14.65 -15.42
N LEU A 26 -1.05 -14.44 -14.18
CA LEU A 26 -0.89 -15.54 -13.23
C LEU A 26 -2.22 -16.20 -12.88
N ALA A 27 -3.29 -15.43 -12.65
CA ALA A 27 -4.62 -15.98 -12.39
C ALA A 27 -5.12 -16.81 -13.58
N VAL A 28 -4.93 -16.35 -14.82
CA VAL A 28 -5.28 -17.09 -16.03
C VAL A 28 -4.47 -18.39 -16.14
N ALA A 29 -3.16 -18.35 -15.87
CA ALA A 29 -2.30 -19.53 -15.88
C ALA A 29 -2.74 -20.57 -14.82
N LEU A 30 -3.11 -20.12 -13.62
CA LEU A 30 -3.64 -20.99 -12.56
C LEU A 30 -4.98 -21.63 -12.94
N LEU A 31 -5.88 -20.87 -13.57
CA LEU A 31 -7.16 -21.38 -14.06
C LEU A 31 -6.96 -22.43 -15.17
N ALA A 32 -6.03 -22.17 -16.11
CA ALA A 32 -5.68 -23.13 -17.15
C ALA A 32 -5.09 -24.42 -16.55
N GLY A 33 -4.19 -24.31 -15.57
CA GLY A 33 -3.65 -25.46 -14.84
C GLY A 33 -4.72 -26.24 -14.07
N ALA A 34 -5.67 -25.55 -13.45
CA ALA A 34 -6.79 -26.19 -12.76
C ALA A 34 -7.69 -26.97 -13.73
N ALA A 35 -7.99 -26.40 -14.90
CA ALA A 35 -8.78 -27.05 -15.94
C ALA A 35 -8.08 -28.32 -16.48
N ALA A 36 -6.76 -28.24 -16.72
CA ALA A 36 -5.96 -29.38 -17.20
C ALA A 36 -5.90 -30.52 -16.16
N LEU A 37 -5.84 -30.19 -14.87
CA LEU A 37 -5.73 -31.18 -13.79
C LEU A 37 -7.07 -31.69 -13.26
N ARG A 38 -8.22 -31.20 -13.77
CA ARG A 38 -9.55 -31.50 -13.18
C ARG A 38 -9.87 -32.99 -13.12
N GLY A 39 -9.39 -33.77 -14.09
CA GLY A 39 -9.65 -35.21 -14.18
C GLY A 39 -8.60 -36.09 -13.50
N ALA A 40 -7.32 -35.68 -13.54
CA ALA A 40 -6.21 -36.48 -13.03
C ALA A 40 -5.91 -36.24 -11.55
N ALA A 41 -6.10 -35.00 -11.07
CA ALA A 41 -5.76 -34.58 -9.72
C ALA A 41 -6.75 -33.51 -9.21
N PRO A 42 -7.99 -33.90 -8.85
CA PRO A 42 -9.05 -32.95 -8.51
C PRO A 42 -8.72 -32.06 -7.30
N ARG A 43 -7.95 -32.58 -6.33
CA ARG A 43 -7.48 -31.80 -5.18
C ARG A 43 -6.48 -30.70 -5.60
N ALA A 44 -5.58 -31.00 -6.54
CA ALA A 44 -4.65 -30.00 -7.07
C ALA A 44 -5.37 -28.93 -7.88
N ALA A 45 -6.37 -29.32 -8.68
CA ALA A 45 -7.22 -28.37 -9.41
C ALA A 45 -7.98 -27.41 -8.46
N LEU A 46 -8.53 -27.92 -7.36
CA LEU A 46 -9.17 -27.10 -6.33
C LEU A 46 -8.17 -26.13 -5.67
N ALA A 47 -6.95 -26.57 -5.37
CA ALA A 47 -5.92 -25.71 -4.79
C ALA A 47 -5.53 -24.56 -5.74
N LEU A 48 -5.40 -24.84 -7.05
CA LEU A 48 -5.11 -23.84 -8.06
C LEU A 48 -6.27 -22.84 -8.25
N LEU A 49 -7.52 -23.33 -8.23
CA LEU A 49 -8.72 -22.48 -8.23
C LEU A 49 -8.76 -21.55 -7.01
N ALA A 50 -8.49 -22.09 -5.82
CA ALA A 50 -8.43 -21.29 -4.59
C ALA A 50 -7.33 -20.23 -4.67
N ALA A 51 -6.14 -20.58 -5.19
CA ALA A 51 -5.04 -19.63 -5.40
C ALA A 51 -5.43 -18.52 -6.40
N ALA A 52 -6.07 -18.86 -7.52
CA ALA A 52 -6.55 -17.88 -8.49
C ALA A 52 -7.59 -16.93 -7.88
N LEU A 53 -8.54 -17.46 -7.10
CA LEU A 53 -9.54 -16.66 -6.39
C LEU A 53 -8.87 -15.69 -5.39
N LEU A 54 -7.90 -16.17 -4.62
CA LEU A 54 -7.15 -15.34 -3.68
C LEU A 54 -6.40 -14.21 -4.40
N LEU A 55 -5.79 -14.47 -5.56
CA LEU A 55 -5.14 -13.43 -6.36
C LEU A 55 -6.13 -12.37 -6.85
N LEU A 56 -7.34 -12.75 -7.27
CA LEU A 56 -8.37 -11.80 -7.69
C LEU A 56 -8.85 -10.92 -6.52
N VAL A 57 -9.08 -11.54 -5.36
CA VAL A 57 -9.57 -10.85 -4.15
C VAL A 57 -8.50 -9.89 -3.59
N LEU A 58 -7.23 -10.31 -3.57
CA LEU A 58 -6.12 -9.56 -2.96
C LEU A 58 -5.43 -8.60 -3.94
N GLY A 59 -5.39 -8.94 -5.22
CA GLY A 59 -4.59 -8.24 -6.24
C GLY A 59 -5.30 -7.13 -7.00
N GLY A 60 -6.64 -7.14 -7.05
CA GLY A 60 -7.42 -6.25 -7.91
C GLY A 60 -7.95 -4.97 -7.24
N ARG A 61 -7.86 -4.86 -5.92
CA ARG A 61 -8.55 -3.79 -5.18
C ARG A 61 -7.80 -2.46 -5.23
N PRO A 62 -8.48 -1.36 -5.58
CA PRO A 62 -7.86 -0.04 -5.54
C PRO A 62 -7.70 0.46 -4.10
N VAL A 63 -6.64 1.22 -3.84
CA VAL A 63 -6.57 2.12 -2.69
C VAL A 63 -7.39 3.36 -3.03
N ARG A 64 -8.33 3.71 -2.15
CA ARG A 64 -9.14 4.94 -2.28
C ARG A 64 -8.90 5.84 -1.07
N ALA A 65 -8.38 7.03 -1.31
CA ALA A 65 -8.28 8.08 -0.31
C ALA A 65 -9.26 9.20 -0.66
N THR A 66 -10.00 9.69 0.33
CA THR A 66 -11.00 10.75 0.15
C THR A 66 -10.72 11.85 1.17
N PHE A 67 -10.54 13.05 0.67
CA PHE A 67 -10.27 14.27 1.41
C PHE A 67 -11.53 15.13 1.32
N ALA A 68 -12.31 15.19 2.39
CA ALA A 68 -13.57 15.91 2.42
C ALA A 68 -13.85 16.42 3.82
N ARG A 69 -14.41 17.64 3.92
CA ARG A 69 -14.84 18.24 5.20
C ARG A 69 -13.74 18.22 6.29
N GLY A 70 -12.50 18.53 5.90
CA GLY A 70 -11.35 18.52 6.83
C GLY A 70 -10.96 17.13 7.33
N ARG A 71 -11.36 16.05 6.65
CA ARG A 71 -11.03 14.66 7.02
C ARG A 71 -10.41 13.90 5.88
N VAL A 72 -9.59 12.91 6.23
CA VAL A 72 -8.98 11.95 5.32
C VAL A 72 -9.52 10.57 5.65
N ARG A 73 -10.28 10.00 4.70
CA ARG A 73 -10.79 8.63 4.77
C ARG A 73 -10.08 7.75 3.77
N ILE A 74 -9.49 6.64 4.24
CA ILE A 74 -8.68 5.74 3.42
C ILE A 74 -9.27 4.35 3.48
N ARG A 75 -9.59 3.83 2.30
CA ARG A 75 -9.96 2.43 2.07
C ARG A 75 -8.76 1.73 1.44
N PRO A 76 -8.05 0.88 2.20
CA PRO A 76 -6.87 0.19 1.69
C PRO A 76 -7.25 -0.88 0.67
N ALA A 77 -6.28 -1.27 -0.16
CA ALA A 77 -6.45 -2.36 -1.13
C ALA A 77 -6.66 -3.72 -0.45
N VAL A 78 -6.01 -3.95 0.69
CA VAL A 78 -6.08 -5.22 1.43
C VAL A 78 -7.24 -5.20 2.42
N PRO A 79 -8.15 -6.20 2.42
CA PRO A 79 -9.36 -6.22 3.25
C PRO A 79 -9.09 -6.19 4.76
N LEU A 80 -7.89 -6.61 5.20
CA LEU A 80 -7.52 -6.71 6.61
C LEU A 80 -6.79 -5.48 7.15
N ALA A 81 -6.45 -4.51 6.29
CA ALA A 81 -5.87 -3.26 6.76
C ALA A 81 -6.97 -2.37 7.34
N ARG A 82 -6.79 -1.85 8.56
CA ARG A 82 -7.72 -0.87 9.16
C ARG A 82 -7.78 0.33 8.24
N GLY A 83 -8.96 0.58 7.67
CA GLY A 83 -9.24 1.85 7.01
C GLY A 83 -9.08 2.98 8.02
N GLY A 84 -8.43 4.07 7.61
CA GLY A 84 -8.19 5.23 8.47
C GLY A 84 -9.24 6.30 8.18
N ASP A 85 -9.86 6.85 9.22
CA ASP A 85 -10.64 8.09 9.15
C ASP A 85 -10.06 9.05 10.17
N ARG A 86 -9.27 10.02 9.71
CA ARG A 86 -8.49 10.93 10.55
C ARG A 86 -8.76 12.38 10.15
N ALA A 87 -8.61 13.31 11.08
CA ALA A 87 -8.71 14.72 10.76
C ALA A 87 -7.51 15.14 9.90
N LEU A 88 -7.76 16.00 8.90
CA LEU A 88 -6.72 16.49 8.00
C LEU A 88 -5.65 17.29 8.76
N ALA A 89 -6.06 18.04 9.79
CA ALA A 89 -5.19 18.81 10.68
C ALA A 89 -4.19 17.96 11.49
N GLU A 90 -4.39 16.63 11.59
CA GLU A 90 -3.42 15.73 12.22
C GLU A 90 -2.14 15.57 11.37
N PHE A 91 -2.17 15.97 10.10
CA PHE A 91 -1.07 15.80 9.16
C PHE A 91 -0.37 17.12 8.86
N VAL A 92 0.95 17.09 8.78
CA VAL A 92 1.80 18.27 8.53
C VAL A 92 2.42 18.32 7.15
N ALA A 93 2.60 17.16 6.53
CA ALA A 93 3.29 17.07 5.26
C ALA A 93 2.81 15.88 4.44
N VAL A 94 3.09 15.95 3.14
CA VAL A 94 2.98 14.82 2.22
C VAL A 94 4.36 14.50 1.71
N ARG A 95 4.75 13.23 1.79
CA ARG A 95 6.00 12.74 1.21
C ARG A 95 5.74 11.61 0.23
N GLN A 96 6.64 11.49 -0.72
CA GLN A 96 6.80 10.27 -1.50
C GLN A 96 7.66 9.29 -0.69
N GLU A 97 7.30 8.02 -0.73
CA GLU A 97 8.04 6.92 -0.10
C GLU A 97 8.21 5.80 -1.12
N THR A 98 9.38 5.16 -1.10
CA THR A 98 9.65 3.93 -1.86
C THR A 98 9.36 2.67 -1.04
N ILE A 99 9.15 1.50 -1.69
CA ILE A 99 9.01 0.22 -0.96
C ILE A 99 10.23 -0.06 -0.09
N GLY A 100 11.44 0.25 -0.61
CA GLY A 100 12.68 0.09 0.14
C GLY A 100 12.69 0.91 1.43
N GLU A 101 12.35 2.20 1.34
CA GLU A 101 12.22 3.08 2.51
C GLU A 101 11.15 2.60 3.49
N ALA A 102 9.98 2.16 3.01
CA ALA A 102 8.92 1.64 3.87
C ALA A 102 9.35 0.41 4.65
N ARG A 103 10.11 -0.49 4.00
CA ARG A 103 10.66 -1.69 4.63
C ARG A 103 11.68 -1.32 5.69
N ALA A 104 12.64 -0.44 5.37
CA ALA A 104 13.65 0.04 6.29
C ALA A 104 13.00 0.66 7.54
N ARG A 105 12.06 1.60 7.34
CA ARG A 105 11.31 2.22 8.45
C ARG A 105 10.52 1.23 9.28
N ARG A 106 9.93 0.20 8.66
CA ARG A 106 9.20 -0.84 9.41
C ARG A 106 10.17 -1.66 10.27
N ALA A 107 11.31 -2.05 9.72
CA ALA A 107 12.33 -2.80 10.46
C ALA A 107 12.90 -1.98 11.61
N GLU A 108 13.21 -0.70 11.38
CA GLU A 108 13.60 0.26 12.44
C GLU A 108 12.57 0.33 13.56
N ARG A 109 11.27 0.51 13.22
CA ARG A 109 10.20 0.53 14.23
C ARG A 109 10.11 -0.77 15.03
N LEU A 110 10.26 -1.91 14.37
CA LEU A 110 10.25 -3.21 15.04
C LEU A 110 11.46 -3.37 15.97
N ALA A 111 12.65 -2.92 15.53
CA ALA A 111 13.87 -2.93 16.32
C ALA A 111 13.78 -2.01 17.55
N SER A 112 13.30 -0.77 17.38
CA SER A 112 13.04 0.15 18.49
C SER A 112 12.01 -0.41 19.46
N GLY A 113 10.91 -0.97 18.94
CA GLY A 113 9.88 -1.59 19.76
C GLY A 113 10.38 -2.82 20.52
N TYR A 114 11.30 -3.60 19.93
CA TYR A 114 11.98 -4.68 20.63
C TYR A 114 12.85 -4.14 21.76
N SER A 115 13.73 -3.18 21.47
CA SER A 115 14.64 -2.57 22.45
C SER A 115 13.89 -1.98 23.65
N ALA A 116 12.76 -1.30 23.40
CA ALA A 116 11.90 -0.77 24.46
C ALA A 116 11.30 -1.87 25.36
N ARG A 117 10.92 -3.03 24.79
CA ARG A 117 10.39 -4.17 25.57
C ARG A 117 11.46 -4.99 26.27
N SER A 118 12.68 -4.99 25.75
CA SER A 118 13.81 -5.79 26.27
C SER A 118 14.70 -5.01 27.25
N GLY A 119 14.28 -3.83 27.71
CA GLY A 119 15.05 -3.02 28.66
C GLY A 119 16.35 -2.46 28.07
N GLY A 120 16.36 -2.15 26.77
CA GLY A 120 17.53 -1.58 26.08
C GLY A 120 18.45 -2.61 25.43
N ALA A 121 18.09 -3.91 25.44
CA ALA A 121 18.89 -4.91 24.73
C ALA A 121 18.94 -4.62 23.23
N ALA A 122 20.11 -4.85 22.63
CA ALA A 122 20.31 -4.68 21.20
C ALA A 122 19.32 -5.55 20.41
N ALA A 123 18.77 -4.97 19.34
CA ALA A 123 17.89 -5.72 18.45
C ALA A 123 18.67 -6.88 17.80
N PRO A 124 18.09 -8.09 17.72
CA PRO A 124 18.77 -9.22 17.10
C PRO A 124 19.02 -8.94 15.61
N SER A 125 20.10 -9.50 15.06
CA SER A 125 20.61 -9.20 13.71
C SER A 125 19.65 -9.56 12.56
N TRP A 126 18.64 -10.41 12.81
CA TRP A 126 17.57 -10.71 11.87
C TRP A 126 16.44 -9.67 11.87
N LEU A 127 16.35 -8.84 12.90
CA LEU A 127 15.37 -7.75 13.03
C LEU A 127 15.93 -6.42 12.49
N VAL A 128 17.24 -6.30 12.41
CA VAL A 128 17.93 -5.15 11.81
C VAL A 128 17.79 -5.23 10.29
N PRO A 129 17.31 -4.17 9.61
CA PRO A 129 17.19 -4.18 8.16
C PRO A 129 18.57 -4.38 7.52
N ARG A 130 18.71 -5.47 6.75
CA ARG A 130 19.87 -5.61 5.86
C ARG A 130 19.63 -4.76 4.61
N PRO A 131 20.64 -4.01 4.13
CA PRO A 131 20.57 -3.29 2.86
C PRO A 131 20.69 -4.29 1.71
N ALA A 132 19.65 -5.10 1.51
CA ALA A 132 19.53 -6.01 0.37
C ALA A 132 18.50 -5.42 -0.61
N PRO A 133 18.89 -5.15 -1.88
CA PRO A 133 17.96 -4.62 -2.86
C PRO A 133 16.83 -5.61 -3.14
N GLY A 134 15.59 -5.19 -2.94
CA GLY A 134 14.40 -5.97 -3.31
C GLY A 134 13.92 -5.66 -4.72
N THR A 135 13.31 -6.65 -5.38
CA THR A 135 12.86 -6.58 -6.79
C THR A 135 11.91 -5.42 -7.10
N ASN A 136 11.21 -4.88 -6.10
CA ASN A 136 10.21 -3.82 -6.27
C ASN A 136 10.51 -2.57 -5.43
N ASP A 137 11.74 -2.42 -4.93
CA ASP A 137 12.07 -1.35 -3.98
C ASP A 137 11.92 0.05 -4.59
N HIS A 138 11.95 0.16 -5.92
CA HIS A 138 11.75 1.39 -6.68
C HIS A 138 10.29 1.85 -6.77
N LEU A 139 9.30 1.01 -6.44
CA LEU A 139 7.90 1.41 -6.48
C LEU A 139 7.62 2.48 -5.43
N ARG A 140 6.81 3.48 -5.80
CA ARG A 140 6.59 4.70 -5.02
C ARG A 140 5.14 4.80 -4.56
N ARG A 141 4.90 5.53 -3.48
CA ARG A 141 3.56 5.93 -3.04
C ARG A 141 3.59 7.28 -2.34
N LEU A 142 2.44 7.92 -2.24
CA LEU A 142 2.26 9.10 -1.39
C LEU A 142 1.78 8.67 0.01
N VAL A 143 2.39 9.27 1.02
CA VAL A 143 2.00 9.12 2.41
C VAL A 143 1.83 10.48 3.07
N LEU A 144 0.79 10.59 3.90
CA LEU A 144 0.61 11.73 4.80
C LEU A 144 1.45 11.49 6.06
N VAL A 145 2.21 12.50 6.46
CA VAL A 145 3.02 12.51 7.67
C VAL A 145 2.19 13.15 8.78
N ALA A 146 1.85 12.36 9.79
CA ALA A 146 1.12 12.84 10.96
C ALA A 146 2.04 13.62 11.90
N ARG A 147 1.49 14.61 12.63
CA ARG A 147 2.16 15.28 13.76
C ARG A 147 2.57 14.25 14.82
N GLU A 148 1.63 13.36 15.10
CA GLU A 148 1.79 12.26 16.06
C GLU A 148 1.27 10.96 15.43
N GLY A 149 2.00 9.87 15.68
CA GLY A 149 1.63 8.53 15.24
C GLY A 149 2.14 8.15 13.85
N GLU A 150 1.55 7.08 13.29
CA GLU A 150 2.05 6.49 12.04
C GLU A 150 1.67 7.31 10.80
N PRO A 151 2.58 7.39 9.80
CA PRO A 151 2.26 7.96 8.50
C PRO A 151 1.22 7.09 7.79
N VAL A 152 0.36 7.73 7.01
CA VAL A 152 -0.78 7.04 6.39
C VAL A 152 -0.67 7.09 4.87
N ALA A 153 -0.67 5.91 4.24
CA ALA A 153 -0.58 5.80 2.78
C ALA A 153 -1.90 6.16 2.11
N VAL A 154 -1.84 7.11 1.16
CA VAL A 154 -3.02 7.60 0.42
C VAL A 154 -3.08 7.09 -1.02
N THR A 155 -1.98 6.51 -1.51
CA THR A 155 -1.95 5.80 -2.79
C THR A 155 -1.42 4.37 -2.61
N ALA A 156 -1.74 3.52 -3.58
CA ALA A 156 -1.07 2.25 -3.80
C ALA A 156 0.40 2.47 -4.22
N TRP A 157 1.16 1.38 -4.24
CA TRP A 157 2.48 1.33 -4.85
C TRP A 157 2.35 1.44 -6.37
N VAL A 158 2.88 2.53 -6.92
CA VAL A 158 2.89 2.86 -8.35
C VAL A 158 4.31 2.77 -8.90
N ALA A 159 4.40 2.63 -10.22
CA ALA A 159 5.67 2.53 -10.91
C ALA A 159 6.37 3.90 -10.98
N PRO A 160 7.70 3.98 -11.11
CA PRO A 160 8.43 5.25 -11.11
C PRO A 160 8.03 6.20 -12.25
N GLU A 161 7.48 5.65 -13.33
CA GLU A 161 7.03 6.38 -14.51
C GLU A 161 5.68 7.07 -14.29
N ASP A 162 4.90 6.64 -13.28
CA ASP A 162 3.71 7.36 -12.84
C ASP A 162 4.17 8.58 -11.99
N ASP A 163 4.22 9.78 -12.59
CA ASP A 163 4.61 11.00 -11.87
C ASP A 163 3.60 11.35 -10.75
N LEU A 164 4.08 11.30 -9.50
CA LEU A 164 3.32 11.59 -8.30
C LEU A 164 3.48 13.04 -7.84
N GLU A 165 4.37 13.81 -8.45
CA GLU A 165 4.73 15.15 -7.97
C GLU A 165 3.58 16.16 -8.06
N PRO A 166 2.77 16.20 -9.14
CA PRO A 166 1.60 17.07 -9.20
C PRO A 166 0.60 16.77 -8.07
N LEU A 167 0.39 15.46 -7.81
CA LEU A 167 -0.47 14.99 -6.73
C LEU A 167 0.08 15.36 -5.34
N ARG A 168 1.39 15.27 -5.16
CA ARG A 168 2.06 15.69 -3.93
C ARG A 168 1.83 17.17 -3.65
N GLY A 169 1.95 18.02 -4.68
CA GLY A 169 1.70 19.46 -4.59
C GLY A 169 0.24 19.80 -4.24
N GLU A 170 -0.71 19.10 -4.87
CA GLU A 170 -2.15 19.28 -4.59
C GLU A 170 -2.50 18.88 -3.14
N LEU A 171 -2.01 17.73 -2.67
CA LEU A 171 -2.23 17.30 -1.30
C LEU A 171 -1.54 18.21 -0.27
N ALA A 172 -0.32 18.68 -0.56
CA ALA A 172 0.36 19.64 0.29
C ALA A 172 -0.41 20.97 0.40
N SER A 173 -1.07 21.38 -0.69
CA SER A 173 -1.92 22.57 -0.69
C SER A 173 -3.19 22.36 0.15
N LEU A 174 -3.81 21.17 0.07
CA LEU A 174 -4.94 20.82 0.94
C LEU A 174 -4.57 20.82 2.43
N LEU A 175 -3.38 20.33 2.78
CA LEU A 175 -2.90 20.37 4.17
C LEU A 175 -2.74 21.80 4.70
N ARG A 176 -2.30 22.74 3.85
CA ARG A 176 -2.17 24.16 4.23
C ARG A 176 -3.52 24.87 4.38
N GLN A 177 -4.57 24.39 3.72
CA GLN A 177 -5.90 24.98 3.77
C GLN A 177 -6.78 24.41 4.89
N GLY A 178 -6.51 23.18 5.32
CA GLY A 178 -7.32 22.46 6.30
C GLY A 178 -6.67 22.29 7.69
N GLY A 179 -5.49 22.88 7.90
CA GLY A 179 -4.84 22.99 9.21
C GLY A 179 -4.89 24.43 9.69
#